data_AF-A0A3B3BTJ2-F1
#
_entry.id   AF-A0A3B3BTJ2-F1
#
_cell.length_a   1.000
_cell.length_b   1.000
_cell.length_c   1.000
_cell.angle_alpha   90.00
_cell.angle_beta   90.00
_cell.angle_gamma   90.00
#
_symmetry.space_group_name_H-M   'P 1'
#
loop_
_entity.id
_entity.type
_entity.pdbx_description
1 polymer ?
#
loop_
_entity_poly.entity_id
_entity_poly.type
_entity_poly.pdbx_seq_one_letter_code
_entity_poly.pdbx_strand_id
1 'polypeptide(L)' 'QLPILFCVLSDVNECEEFNGGCQQTCINTAGSYHCECSEGFRMHTDGRTCIGKIAP' A
#
# COMPACT_ATOMS: atom_id res chain seq x y z
N GLN A 1 19.29 15.93 9.12
CA GLN A 1 18.81 14.80 8.30
C GLN A 1 17.86 15.36 7.22
N LEU A 2 18.43 16.02 6.21
CA LEU A 2 17.71 16.60 5.07
C LEU A 2 17.40 15.63 3.87
N PRO A 3 17.92 14.38 3.76
CA PRO A 3 17.75 13.58 2.54
C PRO A 3 16.38 12.89 2.41
N ILE A 4 15.62 12.74 3.50
CA ILE A 4 14.35 11.99 3.50
C ILE A 4 13.24 12.77 2.79
N LEU A 5 13.15 14.09 2.99
CA LEU A 5 12.12 14.93 2.38
C LEU A 5 12.30 15.11 0.86
N PHE A 6 13.56 15.22 0.40
CA PHE A 6 13.85 15.28 -1.03
C PHE A 6 13.47 13.97 -1.74
N CYS A 7 13.73 12.82 -1.10
CA CYS A 7 13.35 11.52 -1.65
C CYS A 7 11.83 11.37 -1.80
N VAL A 8 11.03 11.89 -0.87
CA VAL A 8 9.55 11.89 -0.94
C VAL A 8 9.05 12.73 -2.12
N LEU A 9 9.68 13.87 -2.42
CA LEU A 9 9.22 14.77 -3.49
C LEU A 9 9.47 14.20 -4.90
N SER A 10 10.54 13.43 -5.07
CA SER A 10 10.86 12.72 -6.32
C SER A 10 10.36 11.28 -6.35
N ASP A 11 9.64 10.85 -5.32
CA ASP A 11 9.12 9.51 -5.20
C ASP A 11 8.09 9.23 -6.29
N VAL A 12 8.17 8.06 -6.91
CA VAL A 12 7.17 7.63 -7.88
C VAL A 12 6.03 7.02 -7.09
N ASN A 13 4.84 7.61 -7.18
CA ASN A 13 3.67 7.03 -6.54
C ASN A 13 3.16 5.82 -7.34
N GLU A 14 3.56 4.61 -6.95
CA GLU A 14 3.13 3.39 -7.65
C GLU A 14 1.62 3.10 -7.48
N CYS A 15 0.95 3.72 -6.50
CA CYS A 15 -0.49 3.59 -6.32
C CYS A 15 -1.30 4.27 -7.44
N GLU A 16 -0.73 5.25 -8.14
CA GLU A 16 -1.41 5.88 -9.29
C GLU A 16 -1.56 4.93 -10.48
N GLU A 17 -0.73 3.88 -10.54
CA GLU A 17 -0.80 2.86 -11.59
C GLU A 17 -1.48 1.59 -11.06
N PHE A 18 -2.71 1.34 -11.53
CA PHE A 18 -3.48 0.14 -11.18
C PHE A 18 -3.54 -0.13 -9.66
N ASN A 19 -3.59 0.94 -8.84
CA ASN A 19 -3.63 0.84 -7.38
C ASN A 19 -2.44 0.06 -6.79
N GLY A 20 -1.25 0.13 -7.41
CA GLY A 20 -0.07 -0.67 -7.02
C GLY A 20 -0.28 -2.18 -7.14
N GLY A 21 -1.34 -2.62 -7.83
CA GLY A 21 -1.78 -4.01 -7.83
C GLY A 21 -2.42 -4.48 -6.52
N CYS A 22 -2.75 -3.57 -5.60
CA CYS A 22 -3.48 -3.87 -4.37
C CYS A 22 -4.95 -4.18 -4.66
N GLN A 23 -5.51 -5.18 -3.98
CA GLN A 23 -6.93 -5.52 -4.10
C GLN A 23 -7.83 -4.44 -3.50
N GLN A 24 -7.40 -3.81 -2.39
CA GLN A 24 -8.17 -2.80 -1.66
C GLN A 24 -7.43 -1.47 -1.67
N THR A 25 -6.77 -1.09 -0.58
CA THR A 25 -6.12 0.22 -0.47
C THR A 25 -4.63 0.10 -0.77
N CYS A 26 -4.10 0.99 -1.61
CA CYS A 26 -2.66 1.18 -1.77
C CYS A 26 -2.21 2.40 -0.98
N ILE A 27 -1.13 2.26 -0.22
CA ILE A 27 -0.52 3.33 0.56
C ILE A 27 0.87 3.59 0.01
N ASN A 28 1.06 4.77 -0.60
CA ASN A 28 2.36 5.20 -1.06
C ASN A 28 3.25 5.59 0.12
N THR A 29 4.53 5.23 0.07
CA THR A 29 5.54 5.55 1.07
C THR A 29 6.82 6.02 0.36
N ALA A 30 7.71 6.71 1.07
CA ALA A 30 8.95 7.15 0.43
C ALA A 30 9.79 5.94 -0.04
N GLY A 31 9.94 5.79 -1.36
CA GLY A 31 10.71 4.73 -2.01
C GLY A 31 9.99 3.39 -2.13
N SER A 32 8.70 3.30 -1.80
CA SER A 32 7.91 2.06 -1.91
C SER A 32 6.40 2.29 -1.74
N TYR A 33 5.63 1.22 -1.74
CA TYR A 33 4.22 1.22 -1.35
C TYR A 33 3.88 -0.07 -0.63
N HIS A 34 2.76 -0.08 0.09
CA HIS A 34 2.18 -1.30 0.63
C HIS A 34 0.67 -1.30 0.48
N CYS A 35 0.11 -2.50 0.41
CA CYS A 35 -1.33 -2.67 0.38
C CYS A 35 -1.89 -2.72 1.80
N GLU A 36 -3.09 -2.20 1.99
CA GLU A 36 -3.86 -2.32 3.22
C GLU A 36 -5.25 -2.89 2.93
N CYS A 37 -5.73 -3.67 3.90
CA CYS A 37 -7.07 -4.22 3.84
C CYS A 37 -8.02 -3.41 4.72
N SER A 38 -9.23 -3.18 4.21
CA SER A 38 -10.34 -2.56 4.93
C SER A 38 -10.66 -3.34 6.21
N GLU A 39 -11.32 -2.66 7.14
CA GLU A 39 -11.73 -3.26 8.41
C GLU A 39 -12.47 -4.60 8.21
N GLY A 40 -12.05 -5.59 9.00
CA GLY A 40 -12.54 -6.96 8.90
C GLY A 40 -11.82 -7.81 7.87
N PHE A 41 -10.91 -7.30 7.04
CA PHE A 41 -10.16 -8.13 6.10
C PHE A 41 -8.72 -8.38 6.57
N ARG A 42 -8.10 -9.47 6.12
CA ARG A 42 -6.70 -9.79 6.40
C ARG A 42 -5.87 -9.82 5.13
N MET A 43 -4.64 -9.33 5.23
CA MET A 43 -3.68 -9.41 4.13
C MET A 43 -3.30 -10.86 3.85
N HIS A 44 -3.35 -11.24 2.58
CA HIS A 44 -2.86 -12.53 2.09
C HIS A 44 -1.33 -12.54 1.99
N THR A 45 -0.73 -13.71 1.80
CA THR A 45 0.74 -13.85 1.76
C THR A 45 1.40 -13.26 0.51
N ASP A 46 0.61 -12.95 -0.53
CA ASP A 46 1.09 -12.20 -1.70
C ASP A 46 1.29 -10.71 -1.43
N GLY A 47 0.87 -10.21 -0.25
CA GLY A 47 1.01 -8.81 0.15
C GLY A 47 0.10 -7.84 -0.61
N ARG A 48 -0.87 -8.35 -1.39
CA ARG A 48 -1.73 -7.54 -2.27
C ARG A 48 -3.21 -7.86 -2.14
N THR A 49 -3.52 -9.13 -1.88
CA THR A 49 -4.88 -9.66 -1.83
C THR A 49 -5.42 -9.60 -0.41
N CYS A 50 -6.71 -9.32 -0.25
CA CYS A 50 -7.40 -9.24 1.03
C CYS A 50 -8.39 -10.39 1.17
N ILE A 51 -8.20 -11.21 2.21
CA ILE A 51 -8.98 -12.44 2.45
C ILE A 51 -9.95 -12.29 3.63
N GLY A 52 -11.17 -12.78 3.40
CA GLY A 52 -12.24 -12.92 4.39
C GLY A 52 -12.80 -11.59 4.89
N LYS A 53 -14.01 -11.64 5.46
CA LYS A 53 -14.45 -10.65 6.45
C LYS A 53 -14.40 -11.38 7.79
N ILE A 54 -13.33 -11.20 8.54
CA ILE A 54 -13.22 -11.54 9.95
C ILE A 54 -14.38 -10.82 10.62
N ALA A 55 -15.47 -11.56 10.79
CA ALA A 55 -16.57 -11.10 11.62
C ALA A 55 -16.00 -10.89 13.03
N PRO A 56 -16.43 -9.83 13.74
CA PRO A 56 -16.09 -9.65 15.15
C PRO A 56 -16.52 -10.86 15.99
#